data_AF-A0A7Z9E242-F1
#
_entry.id   AF-A0A7Z9E242-F1
#
_cell.length_a   1.000
_cell.length_b   1.000
_cell.length_c   1.000
_cell.angle_alpha   90.00
_cell.angle_beta   90.00
_cell.angle_gamma   90.00
#
_symmetry.space_group_name_H-M   'P 1'
#
loop_
_entity.id
_entity.type
_entity.pdbx_description
1 polymer ?
#
loop_
_entity_poly.entity_id
_entity_poly.type
_entity_poly.pdbx_seq_one_letter_code
_entity_poly.pdbx_strand_id
1 'polypeptide(L)'
;MVPREFLKSVATRVGISDNELEVMARAIQGEPMTAISKQLGVRKDALQKRLGEVYRKLNITGAGPGKLAKLQQRLLAEYQSEGNQSGGQLNGQSGRKKRSMGGVDSQGFSSNVQIDWGNAPKVGLFYGHSEALTTLKQGLVTERAHLMMMQGIGGIGKTALGVKLVQEIAPDFDQVIWRSLRDKPSPSEFIASAFPASSKTPLDWDDSEQIAELLKTLSDSRCLLVIDEVEHISELGHKDIAFKSYESLFQQISESSHRSSVLLIGWEFPDSWQKFASKPVVQLTGLSEQDAQQMVLSGQDTFYLDSKFLSELIHLCGGNPLILKLWAAKIPDLTVGNLTKLIKQNTLVLEELVRQHLRSDQELSELEIRLVCWLAVSPKPATLSELATDLILSEQSAEVQMSLDFLTERSLLETTSSHPIAYTVNTNFRKEIWYQLMGKSFNELGYKHYLEGEFQSAKTHLLQAVRYHPTLSAGHYNLGSTYEKLEQFEPAKKHYQILVDVDNNRAAQAAVNNLARLEILDGKTNEAIDKLEKTLVQVKDKGVRATLHKNLGWAYFLQNNPKQAEVELRQSLELKESNAVAYYILAQVLEAQNRNKQALVFWKTALEQDETDQQSNGVTWRLPELLTWRMMARQRLQ
;
A
#
# COMPACT_ATOMS: atom_id res chain seq x y z
N MET A 1 -6.04 -19.58 3.99
CA MET A 1 -5.29 -20.85 3.92
C MET A 1 -6.29 -21.98 3.77
N VAL A 2 -6.09 -22.91 2.81
CA VAL A 2 -7.04 -24.01 2.53
C VAL A 2 -6.75 -25.18 3.50
N PRO A 3 -7.74 -25.70 4.26
CA PRO A 3 -7.50 -26.78 5.22
C PRO A 3 -7.05 -28.09 4.54
N ARG A 4 -6.20 -28.86 5.24
CA ARG A 4 -5.67 -30.14 4.71
C ARG A 4 -6.77 -31.19 4.45
N GLU A 5 -7.84 -31.18 5.25
CA GLU A 5 -8.98 -32.08 5.06
C GLU A 5 -9.75 -31.79 3.77
N PHE A 6 -9.87 -30.52 3.38
CA PHE A 6 -10.43 -30.15 2.07
C PHE A 6 -9.48 -30.56 0.92
N LEU A 7 -8.17 -30.40 1.09
CA LEU A 7 -7.23 -30.86 0.06
C LEU A 7 -7.31 -32.38 -0.15
N LYS A 8 -7.60 -33.17 0.89
CA LYS A 8 -7.88 -34.62 0.77
C LYS A 8 -9.18 -34.90 0.03
N SER A 9 -10.25 -34.13 0.27
CA SER A 9 -11.52 -34.31 -0.46
C SER A 9 -11.35 -34.02 -1.94
N VAL A 10 -10.66 -32.93 -2.29
CA VAL A 10 -10.31 -32.59 -3.68
C VAL A 10 -9.41 -33.66 -4.30
N ALA A 11 -8.41 -34.16 -3.56
CA ALA A 11 -7.53 -35.20 -4.06
C ALA A 11 -8.29 -36.49 -4.39
N THR A 12 -9.23 -36.89 -3.54
CA THR A 12 -10.09 -38.06 -3.75
C THR A 12 -11.00 -37.86 -4.97
N ARG A 13 -11.60 -36.66 -5.13
CA ARG A 13 -12.49 -36.33 -6.24
C ARG A 13 -11.80 -36.39 -7.60
N VAL A 14 -10.53 -36.00 -7.67
CA VAL A 14 -9.79 -35.80 -8.95
C VAL A 14 -8.68 -36.84 -9.14
N GLY A 15 -8.61 -37.86 -8.28
CA GLY A 15 -7.64 -38.96 -8.40
C GLY A 15 -6.18 -38.54 -8.20
N ILE A 16 -5.93 -37.57 -7.30
CA ILE A 16 -4.59 -37.17 -6.89
C ILE A 16 -4.10 -38.17 -5.83
N SER A 17 -2.91 -38.75 -6.04
CA SER A 17 -2.30 -39.70 -5.09
C SER A 17 -1.78 -38.99 -3.83
N ASP A 18 -1.60 -39.73 -2.73
CA ASP A 18 -1.08 -39.16 -1.47
C ASP A 18 0.28 -38.46 -1.66
N ASN A 19 1.11 -39.02 -2.52
CA ASN A 19 2.41 -38.48 -2.91
C ASN A 19 2.33 -37.16 -3.68
N GLU A 20 1.26 -36.93 -4.44
CA GLU A 20 0.99 -35.68 -5.16
C GLU A 20 0.31 -34.66 -4.24
N LEU A 21 -0.61 -35.12 -3.38
CA LEU A 21 -1.30 -34.31 -2.39
C LEU A 21 -0.32 -33.67 -1.42
N GLU A 22 0.66 -34.42 -0.91
CA GLU A 22 1.67 -33.90 0.01
C GLU A 22 2.51 -32.78 -0.64
N VAL A 23 2.86 -32.94 -1.91
CA VAL A 23 3.60 -31.92 -2.67
C VAL A 23 2.73 -30.70 -2.95
N MET A 24 1.47 -30.91 -3.33
CA MET A 24 0.50 -29.85 -3.55
C MET A 24 0.25 -29.02 -2.28
N ALA A 25 0.03 -29.68 -1.14
CA ALA A 25 -0.27 -29.01 0.13
C ALA A 25 0.85 -28.08 0.58
N ARG A 26 2.10 -28.55 0.48
CA ARG A 26 3.30 -27.77 0.83
C ARG A 26 3.59 -26.67 -0.18
N ALA A 27 3.43 -26.96 -1.48
CA ALA A 27 3.59 -25.96 -2.53
C ALA A 27 2.61 -24.79 -2.38
N ILE A 28 1.34 -25.09 -2.06
CA ILE A 28 0.29 -24.09 -1.84
C ILE A 28 0.56 -23.24 -0.60
N GLN A 29 1.27 -23.77 0.40
CA GLN A 29 1.71 -23.02 1.58
C GLN A 29 2.94 -22.15 1.32
N GLY A 30 3.46 -22.13 0.09
CA GLY A 30 4.60 -21.30 -0.29
C GLY A 30 5.96 -21.92 0.05
N GLU A 31 6.01 -23.20 0.45
CA GLU A 31 7.30 -23.87 0.67
C GLU A 31 8.07 -24.01 -0.66
N PRO A 32 9.35 -23.59 -0.71
CA PRO A 32 10.15 -23.73 -1.91
C PRO A 32 10.42 -25.21 -2.22
N MET A 33 10.44 -25.59 -3.49
CA MET A 33 10.66 -26.99 -3.93
C MET A 33 11.96 -27.61 -3.38
N THR A 34 12.96 -26.78 -3.07
CA THR A 34 14.21 -27.20 -2.43
C THR A 34 14.02 -27.65 -0.98
N ALA A 35 13.15 -26.97 -0.22
CA ALA A 35 12.78 -27.37 1.14
C ALA A 35 11.95 -28.66 1.14
N ILE A 36 10.94 -28.74 0.26
CA ILE A 36 10.09 -29.93 0.09
C ILE A 36 10.95 -31.15 -0.31
N SER A 37 11.92 -30.97 -1.22
CA SER A 37 12.86 -32.01 -1.64
C SER A 37 13.68 -32.57 -0.48
N LYS A 38 14.21 -31.69 0.38
CA LYS A 38 15.01 -32.07 1.55
C LYS A 38 14.18 -32.78 2.62
N GLN A 39 12.94 -32.35 2.83
CA GLN A 39 12.06 -32.92 3.86
C GLN A 39 11.44 -34.27 3.44
N LEU A 40 11.08 -34.42 2.17
CA LEU A 40 10.48 -35.67 1.66
C LEU A 40 11.51 -36.69 1.16
N GLY A 41 12.80 -36.32 1.05
CA GLY A 41 13.84 -37.19 0.52
C GLY A 41 13.66 -37.53 -0.97
N VAL A 42 12.97 -36.67 -1.73
CA VAL A 42 12.65 -36.88 -3.16
C VAL A 42 13.35 -35.83 -4.01
N ARG A 43 13.91 -36.24 -5.15
CA ARG A 43 14.58 -35.32 -6.09
C ARG A 43 13.62 -34.25 -6.63
N LYS A 44 14.14 -33.03 -6.84
CA LYS A 44 13.36 -31.85 -7.26
C LYS A 44 12.61 -32.04 -8.58
N ASP A 45 13.21 -32.74 -9.55
CA ASP A 45 12.60 -33.09 -10.83
C ASP A 45 11.38 -34.02 -10.66
N ALA A 46 11.47 -34.99 -9.75
CA ALA A 46 10.35 -35.87 -9.41
C ALA A 46 9.21 -35.12 -8.70
N LEU A 47 9.53 -34.15 -7.83
CA LEU A 47 8.52 -33.28 -7.22
C LEU A 47 7.80 -32.40 -8.25
N GLN A 48 8.55 -31.83 -9.20
CA GLN A 48 7.99 -31.03 -10.29
C GLN A 48 7.08 -31.87 -11.21
N LYS A 49 7.43 -33.14 -11.48
CA LYS A 49 6.55 -34.08 -12.20
C LYS A 49 5.26 -34.34 -11.43
N ARG A 50 5.33 -34.60 -10.12
CA ARG A 50 4.15 -34.79 -9.26
C ARG A 50 3.24 -33.56 -9.27
N LEU A 51 3.80 -32.37 -9.14
CA LEU A 51 3.03 -31.12 -9.21
C LEU A 51 2.48 -30.85 -10.63
N GLY A 52 3.20 -31.28 -11.67
CA GLY A 52 2.73 -31.29 -13.05
C GLY A 52 1.48 -32.15 -13.26
N GLU A 53 1.46 -33.34 -12.66
CA GLU A 53 0.29 -34.22 -12.66
C GLU A 53 -0.90 -33.61 -11.91
N VAL A 54 -0.65 -32.93 -10.78
CA VAL A 54 -1.69 -32.16 -10.07
C VAL A 54 -2.30 -31.09 -10.97
N TYR A 55 -1.48 -30.31 -11.68
CA TYR A 55 -1.97 -29.31 -12.63
C TYR A 55 -2.81 -29.93 -13.75
N ARG A 56 -2.37 -31.08 -14.29
CA ARG A 56 -3.09 -31.80 -15.34
C ARG A 56 -4.45 -32.29 -14.84
N LYS A 57 -4.48 -32.92 -13.66
CA LYS A 57 -5.71 -33.45 -13.03
C LYS A 57 -6.71 -32.34 -12.71
N LEU A 58 -6.22 -31.18 -12.25
CA LEU A 58 -7.03 -30.00 -11.94
C LEU A 58 -7.16 -29.02 -13.12
N ASN A 59 -6.92 -29.44 -14.37
CA ASN A 59 -7.07 -28.61 -15.58
C ASN A 59 -6.45 -27.19 -15.47
N ILE A 60 -5.30 -27.05 -14.81
CA ILE A 60 -4.60 -25.77 -14.64
C ILE A 60 -3.73 -25.50 -15.87
N THR A 61 -4.18 -24.57 -16.71
CA THR A 61 -3.51 -24.20 -17.98
C THR A 61 -2.51 -23.05 -17.81
N GLY A 62 -1.45 -23.03 -18.64
CA GLY A 62 -0.41 -21.99 -18.68
C GLY A 62 1.02 -22.54 -18.72
N ALA A 63 2.03 -21.68 -18.56
CA ALA A 63 3.44 -22.05 -18.44
C ALA A 63 4.07 -21.35 -17.22
N GLY A 64 5.02 -22.01 -16.54
CA GLY A 64 5.81 -21.40 -15.47
C GLY A 64 5.10 -21.22 -14.10
N PRO A 65 5.63 -20.33 -13.23
CA PRO A 65 5.21 -20.17 -11.83
C PRO A 65 3.75 -19.70 -11.65
N GLY A 66 3.12 -19.12 -12.69
CA GLY A 66 1.72 -18.74 -12.68
C GLY A 66 0.74 -19.91 -12.48
N LYS A 67 1.15 -21.17 -12.76
CA LYS A 67 0.30 -22.35 -12.50
C LYS A 67 0.02 -22.56 -11.02
N LEU A 68 0.98 -22.29 -10.14
CA LEU A 68 0.79 -22.46 -8.70
C LEU A 68 -0.21 -21.42 -8.17
N ALA A 69 -0.12 -20.18 -8.62
CA ALA A 69 -1.06 -19.12 -8.25
C ALA A 69 -2.49 -19.44 -8.73
N LYS A 70 -2.66 -19.92 -9.97
CA LYS A 70 -3.97 -20.38 -10.47
C LYS A 70 -4.51 -21.57 -9.69
N LEU A 71 -3.66 -22.52 -9.33
CA LEU A 71 -4.04 -23.66 -8.49
C LEU A 71 -4.51 -23.19 -7.10
N GLN A 72 -3.78 -22.25 -6.47
CA GLN A 72 -4.15 -21.65 -5.19
C GLN A 72 -5.50 -20.92 -5.28
N GLN A 73 -5.70 -20.09 -6.31
CA GLN A 73 -6.95 -19.36 -6.53
C GLN A 73 -8.13 -20.31 -6.73
N ARG A 74 -7.95 -21.35 -7.56
CA ARG A 74 -8.99 -22.35 -7.82
C ARG A 74 -9.38 -23.11 -6.55
N LEU A 75 -8.41 -23.63 -5.81
CA LEU A 75 -8.68 -24.39 -4.58
C LEU A 75 -9.31 -23.51 -3.48
N LEU A 76 -8.92 -22.23 -3.41
CA LEU A 76 -9.53 -21.28 -2.51
C LEU A 76 -10.98 -20.98 -2.89
N ALA A 77 -11.27 -20.80 -4.19
CA ALA A 77 -12.63 -20.60 -4.70
C ALA A 77 -13.52 -21.84 -4.48
N GLU A 78 -13.00 -23.04 -4.77
CA GLU A 78 -13.73 -24.30 -4.51
C GLU A 78 -14.02 -24.48 -3.01
N TYR A 79 -13.06 -24.19 -2.13
CA TYR A 79 -13.26 -24.26 -0.67
C TYR A 79 -14.32 -23.27 -0.17
N GLN A 80 -14.32 -22.05 -0.71
CA GLN A 80 -15.33 -21.04 -0.38
C GLN A 80 -16.73 -21.45 -0.89
N SER A 81 -16.81 -22.14 -2.03
CA SER A 81 -18.08 -22.64 -2.56
C SER A 81 -18.63 -23.85 -1.80
N GLU A 82 -17.78 -24.78 -1.34
CA GLU A 82 -18.21 -25.95 -0.55
C GLU A 82 -18.61 -25.58 0.88
N GLY A 83 -17.99 -24.53 1.44
CA GLY A 83 -18.42 -23.93 2.72
C GLY A 83 -19.83 -23.31 2.67
N ASN A 84 -20.30 -22.92 1.49
CA ASN A 84 -21.67 -22.42 1.28
C ASN A 84 -22.71 -23.51 0.96
N GLN A 85 -22.28 -24.75 0.64
CA GLN A 85 -23.20 -25.85 0.27
C GLN A 85 -23.31 -26.96 1.32
N SER A 86 -22.34 -27.12 2.22
CA SER A 86 -22.27 -28.24 3.17
C SER A 86 -22.89 -27.99 4.54
N GLY A 87 -23.96 -27.17 4.59
CA GLY A 87 -24.88 -27.08 5.72
C GLY A 87 -26.12 -27.99 5.59
N GLY A 88 -26.22 -28.79 4.51
CA GLY A 88 -27.39 -29.60 4.19
C GLY A 88 -27.11 -31.11 4.07
N GLN A 89 -27.55 -31.86 5.08
CA GLN A 89 -27.94 -33.28 5.09
C GLN A 89 -26.87 -34.40 4.91
N LEU A 90 -26.84 -35.31 5.90
CA LEU A 90 -27.24 -36.75 5.83
C LEU A 90 -27.00 -37.41 7.22
N ASN A 91 -28.03 -37.61 8.07
CA ASN A 91 -28.91 -38.80 8.29
C ASN A 91 -28.21 -40.01 8.98
N GLY A 92 -28.73 -40.73 9.98
CA GLY A 92 -30.00 -40.82 10.76
C GLY A 92 -29.70 -41.66 12.04
N GLN A 93 -30.57 -41.98 13.00
CA GLN A 93 -32.01 -42.13 13.15
C GLN A 93 -32.38 -41.95 14.65
N SER A 94 -33.56 -41.38 14.95
CA SER A 94 -34.55 -41.88 15.92
C SER A 94 -35.50 -40.75 16.32
N GLY A 95 -36.79 -41.00 16.20
CA GLY A 95 -37.84 -39.99 16.26
C GLY A 95 -38.14 -39.47 17.66
N ARG A 96 -38.33 -38.15 17.76
CA ARG A 96 -39.35 -37.54 18.61
C ARG A 96 -39.54 -36.07 18.23
N LYS A 97 -40.80 -35.70 17.93
CA LYS A 97 -41.27 -34.33 17.72
C LYS A 97 -40.74 -33.40 18.83
N LYS A 98 -40.01 -32.35 18.46
CA LYS A 98 -39.94 -31.10 19.25
C LYS A 98 -39.56 -29.92 18.34
N ARG A 99 -40.35 -28.86 18.50
CA ARG A 99 -40.36 -27.54 17.85
C ARG A 99 -38.99 -26.99 17.44
N SER A 100 -38.92 -26.41 16.24
CA SER A 100 -37.79 -25.64 15.72
C SER A 100 -37.54 -24.38 16.55
N MET A 101 -36.37 -24.31 17.19
CA MET A 101 -35.71 -23.05 17.56
C MET A 101 -34.54 -22.83 16.59
N GLY A 102 -34.33 -21.56 16.22
CA GLY A 102 -33.46 -21.12 15.13
C GLY A 102 -31.96 -21.43 15.27
N GLY A 103 -31.30 -21.58 14.13
CA GLY A 103 -29.86 -21.70 13.99
C GLY A 103 -29.22 -20.35 13.65
N VAL A 104 -28.06 -20.09 14.27
CA VAL A 104 -27.28 -18.85 14.26
C VAL A 104 -26.19 -18.92 13.18
N ASP A 105 -26.06 -17.88 12.35
CA ASP A 105 -25.01 -17.78 11.34
C ASP A 105 -23.66 -17.37 11.96
N SER A 106 -22.55 -17.86 11.36
CA SER A 106 -21.17 -17.80 11.86
C SER A 106 -20.49 -16.41 11.84
N GLN A 107 -21.26 -15.32 12.00
CA GLN A 107 -20.78 -14.00 12.42
C GLN A 107 -21.69 -13.34 13.47
N GLY A 108 -22.55 -14.12 14.14
CA GLY A 108 -23.30 -13.64 15.30
C GLY A 108 -24.53 -12.80 14.97
N PHE A 109 -25.20 -13.09 13.85
CA PHE A 109 -26.52 -12.50 13.56
C PHE A 109 -27.62 -13.55 13.59
N SER A 110 -28.66 -13.23 14.35
CA SER A 110 -29.99 -13.83 14.25
C SER A 110 -30.98 -12.72 13.88
N SER A 111 -30.94 -12.24 12.64
CA SER A 111 -31.94 -11.32 12.08
C SER A 111 -31.98 -11.44 10.56
N ASN A 112 -33.17 -11.27 9.96
CA ASN A 112 -33.45 -11.37 8.52
C ASN A 112 -32.85 -10.22 7.67
N VAL A 113 -31.73 -9.61 8.07
CA VAL A 113 -31.16 -8.42 7.42
C VAL A 113 -30.25 -8.80 6.26
N GLN A 114 -30.48 -8.21 5.09
CA GLN A 114 -29.61 -8.40 3.92
C GLN A 114 -28.42 -7.43 3.97
N ILE A 115 -27.21 -7.96 4.14
CA ILE A 115 -25.98 -7.14 4.18
C ILE A 115 -25.11 -7.44 2.98
N ASP A 116 -24.78 -6.41 2.21
CA ASP A 116 -23.81 -6.43 1.13
C ASP A 116 -22.58 -5.62 1.51
N TRP A 117 -21.51 -6.32 1.89
CA TRP A 117 -20.25 -5.71 2.31
C TRP A 117 -19.38 -5.17 1.16
N GLY A 118 -19.68 -5.51 -0.10
CA GLY A 118 -18.87 -5.11 -1.26
C GLY A 118 -17.35 -5.25 -1.02
N ASN A 119 -16.64 -4.12 -1.09
CA ASN A 119 -15.19 -4.02 -0.91
C ASN A 119 -14.76 -3.68 0.54
N ALA A 120 -15.66 -3.75 1.52
CA ALA A 120 -15.33 -3.43 2.91
C ALA A 120 -14.22 -4.34 3.45
N PRO A 121 -13.18 -3.79 4.11
CA PRO A 121 -12.12 -4.60 4.67
C PRO A 121 -12.60 -5.38 5.89
N LYS A 122 -12.00 -6.55 6.12
CA LYS A 122 -12.20 -7.28 7.38
C LYS A 122 -11.44 -6.55 8.49
N VAL A 123 -12.17 -6.11 9.50
CA VAL A 123 -11.60 -5.48 10.69
C VAL A 123 -11.42 -6.55 11.77
N GLY A 124 -10.22 -6.63 12.32
CA GLY A 124 -9.91 -7.49 13.47
C GLY A 124 -10.31 -6.81 14.79
N LEU A 125 -9.39 -6.80 15.75
CA LEU A 125 -9.58 -6.09 17.02
C LEU A 125 -9.75 -4.58 16.79
N PHE A 126 -10.70 -4.00 17.50
CA PHE A 126 -11.08 -2.59 17.42
C PHE A 126 -10.81 -1.90 18.76
N TYR A 127 -10.24 -0.70 18.73
CA TYR A 127 -9.80 0.07 19.90
C TYR A 127 -10.31 1.51 19.81
N GLY A 128 -10.73 2.08 20.94
CA GLY A 128 -11.15 3.47 21.07
C GLY A 128 -12.37 3.90 20.25
N HIS A 129 -12.47 5.21 19.98
CA HIS A 129 -13.52 5.86 19.19
C HIS A 129 -14.97 5.67 19.67
N SER A 130 -15.16 5.35 20.96
CA SER A 130 -16.48 5.10 21.56
C SER A 130 -17.45 6.28 21.46
N GLU A 131 -16.95 7.51 21.57
CA GLU A 131 -17.77 8.73 21.45
C GLU A 131 -18.30 8.89 20.03
N ALA A 132 -17.43 8.84 19.02
CA ALA A 132 -17.81 8.91 17.61
C ALA A 132 -18.79 7.78 17.22
N LEU A 133 -18.54 6.55 17.70
CA LEU A 133 -19.45 5.42 17.50
C LEU A 133 -20.83 5.70 18.09
N THR A 134 -20.90 6.28 19.28
CA THR A 134 -22.17 6.61 19.96
C THR A 134 -22.94 7.68 19.21
N THR A 135 -22.27 8.75 18.77
CA THR A 135 -22.87 9.84 17.97
C THR A 135 -23.43 9.33 16.64
N LEU A 136 -22.67 8.49 15.93
CA LEU A 136 -23.13 7.90 14.66
C LEU A 136 -24.34 6.98 14.85
N LYS A 137 -24.36 6.16 15.90
CA LYS A 137 -25.52 5.31 16.22
C LYS A 137 -26.75 6.14 16.53
N GLN A 138 -26.61 7.16 17.37
CA GLN A 138 -27.70 8.05 17.72
C GLN A 138 -28.27 8.73 16.47
N GLY A 139 -27.42 9.24 15.59
CA GLY A 139 -27.86 9.90 14.37
C GLY A 139 -28.55 8.95 13.36
N LEU A 140 -27.97 7.78 13.09
CA LEU A 140 -28.47 6.85 12.06
C LEU A 140 -29.70 6.04 12.52
N VAL A 141 -29.71 5.59 13.78
CA VAL A 141 -30.76 4.70 14.30
C VAL A 141 -31.88 5.49 14.96
N THR A 142 -31.54 6.30 15.97
CA THR A 142 -32.54 7.00 16.80
C THR A 142 -33.13 8.21 16.08
N GLU A 143 -32.27 9.07 15.54
CA GLU A 143 -32.66 10.34 14.92
C GLU A 143 -32.96 10.21 13.43
N ARG A 144 -32.60 9.06 12.83
CA ARG A 144 -32.85 8.70 11.42
C ARG A 144 -32.38 9.78 10.44
N ALA A 145 -31.20 10.33 10.68
CA ALA A 145 -30.54 11.25 9.76
C ALA A 145 -30.46 10.63 8.34
N HIS A 146 -30.86 11.39 7.32
CA HIS A 146 -30.78 10.95 5.93
C HIS A 146 -29.33 10.86 5.46
N LEU A 147 -28.51 11.82 5.87
CA LEU A 147 -27.10 11.89 5.50
C LEU A 147 -26.24 12.25 6.72
N MET A 148 -25.35 11.35 7.09
CA MET A 148 -24.28 11.61 8.06
C MET A 148 -22.92 11.51 7.39
N MET A 149 -21.95 12.23 7.95
CA MET A 149 -20.60 12.32 7.42
C MET A 149 -19.60 12.05 8.53
N MET A 150 -18.60 11.21 8.25
CA MET A 150 -17.47 10.93 9.12
C MET A 150 -16.17 11.30 8.40
N GLN A 151 -15.41 12.22 8.97
CA GLN A 151 -14.18 12.72 8.38
C GLN A 151 -12.97 12.54 9.29
N GLY A 152 -11.76 12.66 8.75
CA GLY A 152 -10.52 12.49 9.50
C GLY A 152 -9.34 12.08 8.63
N ILE A 153 -8.12 12.24 9.13
CA ILE A 153 -6.90 11.99 8.34
C ILE A 153 -6.76 10.51 7.89
N GLY A 154 -5.88 10.27 6.92
CA GLY A 154 -5.56 8.92 6.45
C GLY A 154 -5.08 8.00 7.58
N GLY A 155 -5.54 6.75 7.59
CA GLY A 155 -5.10 5.75 8.57
C GLY A 155 -5.69 5.87 9.99
N ILE A 156 -6.49 6.91 10.25
CA ILE A 156 -7.03 7.22 11.59
C ILE A 156 -8.06 6.20 12.13
N GLY A 157 -8.57 5.31 11.26
CA GLY A 157 -9.49 4.24 11.63
C GLY A 157 -10.94 4.42 11.18
N LYS A 158 -11.25 5.40 10.32
CA LYS A 158 -12.60 5.67 9.79
C LYS A 158 -13.29 4.43 9.21
N THR A 159 -12.68 3.78 8.23
CA THR A 159 -13.23 2.55 7.62
C THR A 159 -13.44 1.46 8.66
N ALA A 160 -12.51 1.32 9.62
CA ALA A 160 -12.63 0.33 10.68
C ALA A 160 -13.83 0.63 11.62
N LEU A 161 -14.01 1.91 11.97
CA LEU A 161 -15.15 2.38 12.74
C LEU A 161 -16.47 2.22 11.97
N GLY A 162 -16.48 2.46 10.65
CA GLY A 162 -17.65 2.22 9.81
C GLY A 162 -18.08 0.76 9.79
N VAL A 163 -17.13 -0.18 9.63
CA VAL A 163 -17.43 -1.63 9.71
C VAL A 163 -17.95 -2.01 11.09
N LYS A 164 -17.31 -1.51 12.16
CA LYS A 164 -17.74 -1.75 13.54
C LYS A 164 -19.14 -1.19 13.82
N LEU A 165 -19.44 -0.01 13.30
CA LEU A 165 -20.76 0.62 13.37
C LEU A 165 -21.81 -0.25 12.70
N VAL A 166 -21.58 -0.66 11.44
CA VAL A 166 -22.51 -1.53 10.70
C VAL A 166 -22.76 -2.84 11.45
N GLN A 167 -21.72 -3.45 12.02
CA GLN A 167 -21.87 -4.68 12.82
C GLN A 167 -22.83 -4.50 14.01
N GLU A 168 -22.95 -3.28 14.55
CA GLU A 168 -23.76 -3.01 15.73
C GLU A 168 -25.16 -2.45 15.42
N ILE A 169 -25.34 -1.81 14.26
CA ILE A 169 -26.62 -1.20 13.87
C ILE A 169 -27.34 -1.93 12.74
N ALA A 170 -26.72 -2.92 12.09
CA ALA A 170 -27.35 -3.65 10.98
C ALA A 170 -28.76 -4.19 11.32
N PRO A 171 -29.04 -4.71 12.53
CA PRO A 171 -30.39 -5.15 12.90
C PRO A 171 -31.50 -4.09 12.81
N ASP A 172 -31.15 -2.79 12.78
CA ASP A 172 -32.10 -1.68 12.69
C ASP A 172 -32.47 -1.28 11.24
N PHE A 173 -31.95 -2.01 10.25
CA PHE A 173 -32.18 -1.77 8.81
C PHE A 173 -32.69 -3.03 8.10
N ASP A 174 -33.50 -2.84 7.06
CA ASP A 174 -33.97 -3.91 6.18
C ASP A 174 -32.81 -4.42 5.30
N GLN A 175 -31.96 -3.49 4.84
CA GLN A 175 -30.82 -3.77 3.98
C GLN A 175 -29.63 -2.86 4.34
N VAL A 176 -28.41 -3.38 4.29
CA VAL A 176 -27.17 -2.60 4.43
C VAL A 176 -26.28 -2.82 3.21
N ILE A 177 -25.79 -1.74 2.61
CA ILE A 177 -24.95 -1.78 1.42
C ILE A 177 -23.69 -0.95 1.67
N TRP A 178 -22.53 -1.55 1.41
CA TRP A 178 -21.23 -0.88 1.48
C TRP A 178 -20.60 -0.77 0.09
N ARG A 179 -20.20 0.43 -0.31
CA ARG A 179 -19.49 0.70 -1.57
C ARG A 179 -18.34 1.67 -1.35
N SER A 180 -17.31 1.57 -2.18
CA SER A 180 -16.14 2.48 -2.18
C SER A 180 -16.13 3.28 -3.48
N LEU A 181 -15.77 4.57 -3.39
CA LEU A 181 -15.60 5.45 -4.57
C LEU A 181 -14.16 5.47 -5.09
N ARG A 182 -13.29 4.56 -4.64
CA ARG A 182 -11.87 4.49 -5.01
C ARG A 182 -11.63 4.47 -6.52
N ASP A 183 -12.43 3.68 -7.25
CA ASP A 183 -12.28 3.52 -8.70
C ASP A 183 -12.98 4.63 -9.50
N LYS A 184 -13.49 5.66 -8.80
CA LYS A 184 -14.23 6.79 -9.35
C LYS A 184 -15.39 6.36 -10.27
N PRO A 185 -16.26 5.43 -9.84
CA PRO A 185 -17.41 5.04 -10.65
C PRO A 185 -18.30 6.27 -10.90
N SER A 186 -18.92 6.35 -12.07
CA SER A 186 -20.01 7.31 -12.28
C SER A 186 -21.15 7.06 -11.28
N PRO A 187 -22.00 8.06 -10.96
CA PRO A 187 -23.17 7.83 -10.11
C PRO A 187 -24.07 6.70 -10.61
N SER A 188 -24.23 6.59 -11.93
CA SER A 188 -24.97 5.50 -12.57
C SER A 188 -24.37 4.12 -12.29
N GLU A 189 -23.04 3.95 -12.48
CA GLU A 189 -22.34 2.71 -12.16
C GLU A 189 -22.42 2.38 -10.66
N PHE A 190 -22.31 3.41 -9.81
CA PHE A 190 -22.45 3.27 -8.37
C PHE A 190 -23.84 2.76 -7.98
N ILE A 191 -24.92 3.39 -8.49
CA ILE A 191 -26.31 3.01 -8.22
C ILE A 191 -26.58 1.59 -8.70
N ALA A 192 -26.18 1.26 -9.93
CA ALA A 192 -26.33 -0.09 -10.49
C ALA A 192 -25.60 -1.14 -9.65
N SER A 193 -24.40 -0.81 -9.13
CA SER A 193 -23.66 -1.70 -8.25
C SER A 193 -24.33 -1.86 -6.87
N ALA A 194 -24.94 -0.80 -6.32
CA ALA A 194 -25.56 -0.81 -5.00
C ALA A 194 -26.92 -1.50 -5.01
N PHE A 195 -27.69 -1.35 -6.10
CA PHE A 195 -29.02 -1.92 -6.25
C PHE A 195 -29.20 -2.65 -7.61
N PRO A 196 -28.66 -3.88 -7.73
CA PRO A 196 -28.71 -4.63 -9.00
C PRO A 196 -30.12 -5.05 -9.41
N ALA A 197 -31.05 -5.22 -8.45
CA ALA A 197 -32.41 -5.70 -8.71
C ALA A 197 -33.37 -4.60 -9.21
N SER A 198 -33.03 -3.32 -9.02
CA SER A 198 -33.83 -2.17 -9.46
C SER A 198 -33.26 -1.46 -10.70
N SER A 199 -32.02 -1.75 -11.10
CA SER A 199 -31.41 -1.17 -12.30
C SER A 199 -31.91 -1.87 -13.58
N LYS A 200 -32.57 -1.13 -14.49
CA LYS A 200 -32.75 -1.60 -15.87
C LYS A 200 -31.38 -1.58 -16.56
N THR A 201 -31.18 -2.46 -17.55
CA THR A 201 -29.92 -2.54 -18.32
C THR A 201 -29.48 -1.15 -18.83
N PRO A 202 -28.20 -0.78 -18.65
CA PRO A 202 -27.73 0.61 -18.67
C PRO A 202 -27.45 1.14 -20.09
N LEU A 203 -28.40 0.99 -21.02
CA LEU A 203 -28.14 1.31 -22.42
C LEU A 203 -28.54 2.72 -22.88
N ASP A 204 -29.34 3.50 -22.13
CA ASP A 204 -29.75 4.86 -22.55
C ASP A 204 -30.41 5.70 -21.40
N TRP A 205 -29.87 5.68 -20.17
CA TRP A 205 -30.53 6.30 -19.00
C TRP A 205 -29.95 7.66 -18.60
N ASP A 206 -30.81 8.65 -18.34
CA ASP A 206 -30.46 9.94 -17.72
C ASP A 206 -30.22 9.77 -16.21
N ASP A 207 -29.24 10.48 -15.65
CA ASP A 207 -28.89 10.40 -14.22
C ASP A 207 -30.12 10.74 -13.34
N SER A 208 -31.01 11.64 -13.80
CA SER A 208 -32.22 12.04 -13.07
C SER A 208 -33.20 10.90 -12.81
N GLU A 209 -33.41 9.99 -13.78
CA GLU A 209 -34.33 8.86 -13.63
C GLU A 209 -33.78 7.81 -12.66
N GLN A 210 -32.46 7.57 -12.70
CA GLN A 210 -31.81 6.64 -11.78
C GLN A 210 -31.84 7.12 -10.35
N ILE A 211 -31.61 8.42 -10.12
CA ILE A 211 -31.70 8.96 -8.78
C ILE A 211 -33.15 8.88 -8.27
N ALA A 212 -34.15 9.14 -9.10
CA ALA A 212 -35.55 8.97 -8.71
C ALA A 212 -35.88 7.53 -8.29
N GLU A 213 -35.39 6.51 -9.02
CA GLU A 213 -35.58 5.10 -8.66
C GLU A 213 -34.80 4.70 -7.41
N LEU A 214 -33.59 5.26 -7.21
CA LEU A 214 -32.83 5.12 -5.96
C LEU A 214 -33.65 5.68 -4.79
N LEU A 215 -34.15 6.91 -4.88
CA LEU A 215 -34.92 7.56 -3.82
C LEU A 215 -36.20 6.80 -3.49
N LYS A 216 -36.86 6.23 -4.51
CA LYS A 216 -38.00 5.33 -4.33
C LYS A 216 -37.59 4.06 -3.57
N THR A 217 -36.49 3.43 -3.96
CA THR A 217 -35.94 2.25 -3.26
C THR A 217 -35.62 2.56 -1.79
N LEU A 218 -34.99 3.71 -1.52
CA LEU A 218 -34.69 4.21 -0.17
C LEU A 218 -35.95 4.54 0.66
N SER A 219 -37.09 4.74 0.01
CA SER A 219 -38.39 4.98 0.66
C SER A 219 -39.14 3.68 0.94
N ASP A 220 -39.09 2.74 -0.01
CA ASP A 220 -39.77 1.44 0.06
C ASP A 220 -39.16 0.50 1.12
N SER A 221 -37.83 0.57 1.29
CA SER A 221 -37.05 -0.20 2.26
C SER A 221 -36.20 0.70 3.15
N ARG A 222 -36.00 0.34 4.42
CA ARG A 222 -35.10 1.06 5.32
C ARG A 222 -33.68 0.58 5.11
N CYS A 223 -32.94 1.30 4.28
CA CYS A 223 -31.58 0.95 3.89
C CYS A 223 -30.54 1.76 4.67
N LEU A 224 -29.38 1.16 4.93
CA LEU A 224 -28.15 1.87 5.29
C LEU A 224 -27.17 1.77 4.13
N LEU A 225 -26.84 2.91 3.52
CA LEU A 225 -25.82 3.00 2.48
C LEU A 225 -24.54 3.60 3.06
N VAL A 226 -23.47 2.81 3.13
CA VAL A 226 -22.15 3.30 3.55
C VAL A 226 -21.28 3.50 2.32
N ILE A 227 -20.81 4.73 2.14
CA ILE A 227 -19.97 5.15 1.02
C ILE A 227 -18.60 5.52 1.56
N ASP A 228 -17.61 4.69 1.27
CA ASP A 228 -16.23 4.85 1.73
C ASP A 228 -15.31 5.46 0.66
N GLU A 229 -14.21 6.06 1.14
CA GLU A 229 -13.17 6.69 0.33
C GLU A 229 -13.71 7.78 -0.63
N VAL A 230 -14.64 8.61 -0.15
CA VAL A 230 -15.25 9.69 -0.94
C VAL A 230 -14.25 10.77 -1.41
N GLU A 231 -13.06 10.83 -0.79
CA GLU A 231 -11.97 11.73 -1.18
C GLU A 231 -11.58 11.60 -2.66
N HIS A 232 -11.73 10.40 -3.25
CA HIS A 232 -11.40 10.17 -4.66
C HIS A 232 -12.28 10.96 -5.64
N ILE A 233 -13.47 11.37 -5.20
CA ILE A 233 -14.37 12.26 -5.93
C ILE A 233 -14.23 13.69 -5.42
N SER A 234 -14.20 13.91 -4.10
CA SER A 234 -14.19 15.29 -3.57
C SER A 234 -12.93 16.07 -3.95
N GLU A 235 -11.77 15.42 -4.08
CA GLU A 235 -10.50 16.05 -4.50
C GLU A 235 -10.47 16.42 -5.99
N LEU A 236 -11.43 15.98 -6.81
CA LEU A 236 -11.55 16.42 -8.22
C LEU A 236 -11.93 17.91 -8.34
N GLY A 237 -12.62 18.43 -7.33
CA GLY A 237 -13.04 19.83 -7.21
C GLY A 237 -14.24 20.23 -8.08
N HIS A 238 -14.80 21.41 -7.79
CA HIS A 238 -16.08 21.90 -8.34
C HIS A 238 -16.16 22.06 -9.86
N LYS A 239 -15.03 22.00 -10.59
CA LYS A 239 -15.03 22.10 -12.06
C LYS A 239 -15.22 20.74 -12.74
N ASP A 240 -14.97 19.65 -12.03
CA ASP A 240 -15.07 18.31 -12.56
C ASP A 240 -16.54 17.86 -12.67
N ILE A 241 -16.84 17.09 -13.72
CA ILE A 241 -18.20 16.61 -14.00
C ILE A 241 -18.62 15.56 -12.96
N ALA A 242 -17.76 14.61 -12.63
CA ALA A 242 -18.06 13.56 -11.66
C ALA A 242 -18.29 14.16 -10.28
N PHE A 243 -17.49 15.17 -9.88
CA PHE A 243 -17.72 15.91 -8.64
C PHE A 243 -19.15 16.47 -8.57
N LYS A 244 -19.58 17.18 -9.61
CA LYS A 244 -20.92 17.82 -9.66
C LYS A 244 -22.05 16.79 -9.66
N SER A 245 -21.87 15.67 -10.36
CA SER A 245 -22.90 14.63 -10.41
C SER A 245 -23.08 13.97 -9.03
N TYR A 246 -21.99 13.72 -8.29
CA TYR A 246 -22.09 13.23 -6.90
C TYR A 246 -22.62 14.30 -5.93
N GLU A 247 -22.24 15.56 -6.11
CA GLU A 247 -22.80 16.68 -5.34
C GLU A 247 -24.32 16.74 -5.48
N SER A 248 -24.83 16.62 -6.70
CA SER A 248 -26.28 16.57 -6.98
C SER A 248 -26.94 15.34 -6.37
N LEU A 249 -26.33 14.17 -6.47
CA LEU A 249 -26.83 12.93 -5.85
C LEU A 249 -26.97 13.09 -4.32
N PHE A 250 -25.94 13.59 -3.64
CA PHE A 250 -25.96 13.74 -2.18
C PHE A 250 -26.96 14.81 -1.72
N GLN A 251 -27.10 15.89 -2.50
CA GLN A 251 -28.14 16.88 -2.26
C GLN A 251 -29.53 16.25 -2.33
N GLN A 252 -29.83 15.51 -3.40
CA GLN A 252 -31.13 14.87 -3.59
C GLN A 252 -31.46 13.84 -2.50
N ILE A 253 -30.47 13.04 -2.08
CA ILE A 253 -30.63 12.12 -0.94
C ILE A 253 -31.00 12.90 0.33
N SER A 254 -30.27 13.97 0.63
CA SER A 254 -30.50 14.76 1.84
C SER A 254 -31.87 15.44 1.88
N GLU A 255 -32.27 16.07 0.77
CA GLU A 255 -33.50 16.87 0.67
C GLU A 255 -34.77 16.01 0.48
N SER A 256 -34.62 14.78 0.02
CA SER A 256 -35.75 13.87 -0.19
C SER A 256 -36.35 13.35 1.11
N SER A 257 -37.64 13.02 1.09
CA SER A 257 -38.32 12.35 2.20
C SER A 257 -38.25 10.84 2.03
N HIS A 258 -37.33 10.18 2.73
CA HIS A 258 -37.18 8.72 2.72
C HIS A 258 -36.83 8.18 4.11
N ARG A 259 -36.97 6.87 4.33
CA ARG A 259 -36.74 6.26 5.67
C ARG A 259 -35.35 5.66 5.87
N SER A 260 -34.48 5.79 4.87
CA SER A 260 -33.13 5.27 4.82
C SER A 260 -32.09 6.28 5.33
N SER A 261 -30.88 5.79 5.56
CA SER A 261 -29.75 6.61 5.99
C SER A 261 -28.52 6.33 5.13
N VAL A 262 -27.76 7.38 4.85
CA VAL A 262 -26.50 7.31 4.11
C VAL A 262 -25.37 7.83 5.01
N LEU A 263 -24.28 7.07 5.09
CA LEU A 263 -23.06 7.45 5.79
C LEU A 263 -21.94 7.65 4.77
N LEU A 264 -21.46 8.88 4.66
CA LEU A 264 -20.26 9.19 3.89
C LEU A 264 -19.03 9.09 4.79
N ILE A 265 -18.01 8.39 4.33
CA ILE A 265 -16.72 8.26 5.00
C ILE A 265 -15.65 8.86 4.08
N GLY A 266 -14.95 9.87 4.59
CA GLY A 266 -14.00 10.65 3.80
C GLY A 266 -12.89 11.25 4.62
N TRP A 267 -11.94 11.91 3.96
CA TRP A 267 -10.88 12.64 4.66
C TRP A 267 -11.35 14.00 5.13
N GLU A 268 -11.90 14.75 4.19
CA GLU A 268 -12.44 16.09 4.36
C GLU A 268 -13.55 16.26 3.33
N PHE A 269 -14.63 16.90 3.75
CA PHE A 269 -15.77 17.16 2.88
C PHE A 269 -15.73 18.61 2.41
N PRO A 270 -15.94 18.88 1.11
CA PRO A 270 -16.11 20.25 0.62
C PRO A 270 -17.23 20.96 1.38
N ASP A 271 -17.09 22.27 1.61
CA ASP A 271 -18.11 23.07 2.30
C ASP A 271 -19.50 22.95 1.67
N SER A 272 -19.57 22.73 0.36
CA SER A 272 -20.84 22.50 -0.34
C SER A 272 -21.53 21.20 0.11
N TRP A 273 -20.76 20.13 0.33
CA TRP A 273 -21.31 18.83 0.75
C TRP A 273 -21.68 18.84 2.22
N GLN A 274 -20.89 19.50 3.07
CA GLN A 274 -21.16 19.58 4.51
C GLN A 274 -22.56 20.16 4.82
N LYS A 275 -23.07 21.05 3.96
CA LYS A 275 -24.42 21.62 4.06
C LYS A 275 -25.54 20.59 3.92
N PHE A 276 -25.26 19.45 3.28
CA PHE A 276 -26.24 18.36 3.09
C PHE A 276 -26.29 17.42 4.29
N ALA A 277 -25.36 17.50 5.24
CA ALA A 277 -25.36 16.63 6.41
C ALA A 277 -26.54 16.98 7.34
N SER A 278 -27.35 15.99 7.72
CA SER A 278 -28.47 16.19 8.64
C SER A 278 -28.02 16.46 10.08
N LYS A 279 -26.73 16.22 10.37
CA LYS A 279 -26.07 16.37 11.67
C LYS A 279 -24.65 16.93 11.46
N PRO A 280 -24.05 17.54 12.49
CA PRO A 280 -22.65 17.96 12.41
C PRO A 280 -21.74 16.81 11.97
N VAL A 281 -20.76 17.11 11.12
CA VAL A 281 -19.79 16.14 10.62
C VAL A 281 -19.03 15.54 11.80
N VAL A 282 -18.97 14.21 11.87
CA VAL A 282 -18.25 13.50 12.93
C VAL A 282 -16.76 13.50 12.59
N GLN A 283 -15.99 14.34 13.29
CA GLN A 283 -14.54 14.40 13.16
C GLN A 283 -13.87 13.28 13.97
N LEU A 284 -13.15 12.38 13.29
CA LEU A 284 -12.33 11.36 13.94
C LEU A 284 -10.93 11.90 14.21
N THR A 285 -10.50 11.80 15.47
CA THR A 285 -9.15 12.16 15.94
C THR A 285 -8.33 10.90 16.23
N GLY A 286 -7.10 11.05 16.73
CA GLY A 286 -6.27 9.92 17.15
C GLY A 286 -6.86 9.12 18.30
N LEU A 287 -6.38 7.88 18.47
CA LEU A 287 -6.70 7.08 19.65
C LEU A 287 -6.25 7.80 20.93
N SER A 288 -7.00 7.57 22.01
CA SER A 288 -6.53 7.94 23.34
C SER A 288 -5.23 7.21 23.65
N GLU A 289 -4.42 7.78 24.56
CA GLU A 289 -3.17 7.13 24.96
C GLU A 289 -3.40 5.71 25.47
N GLN A 290 -4.46 5.49 26.26
CA GLN A 290 -4.83 4.19 26.79
C GLN A 290 -5.18 3.20 25.68
N ASP A 291 -6.03 3.59 24.73
CA ASP A 291 -6.43 2.74 23.61
C ASP A 291 -5.24 2.45 22.68
N ALA A 292 -4.36 3.43 22.45
CA ALA A 292 -3.16 3.30 21.64
C ALA A 292 -2.15 2.34 22.29
N GLN A 293 -1.93 2.46 23.60
CA GLN A 293 -1.09 1.53 24.36
C GLN A 293 -1.65 0.11 24.26
N GLN A 294 -2.96 -0.07 24.49
CA GLN A 294 -3.59 -1.39 24.34
C GLN A 294 -3.42 -1.95 22.93
N MET A 295 -3.57 -1.13 21.89
CA MET A 295 -3.39 -1.58 20.51
C MET A 295 -1.96 -2.01 20.21
N VAL A 296 -0.95 -1.25 20.66
CA VAL A 296 0.46 -1.58 20.44
C VAL A 296 0.86 -2.84 21.22
N LEU A 297 0.33 -3.01 22.44
CA LEU A 297 0.63 -4.15 23.30
C LEU A 297 -0.15 -5.42 22.94
N SER A 298 -1.29 -5.28 22.25
CA SER A 298 -2.14 -6.40 21.82
C SER A 298 -1.48 -7.23 20.71
N GLY A 299 -0.57 -8.12 21.08
CA GLY A 299 0.09 -9.04 20.15
C GLY A 299 1.56 -9.34 20.45
N GLN A 300 2.13 -8.83 21.54
CA GLN A 300 3.50 -9.14 21.96
C GLN A 300 3.58 -9.62 23.41
N ASP A 301 4.53 -10.51 23.71
CA ASP A 301 4.82 -10.95 25.08
C ASP A 301 5.41 -9.78 25.88
N THR A 302 4.59 -9.20 26.74
CA THR A 302 4.89 -8.02 27.54
C THR A 302 5.82 -8.33 28.69
N PHE A 303 7.12 -8.19 28.47
CA PHE A 303 8.07 -8.04 29.57
C PHE A 303 9.00 -6.86 29.24
N TYR A 304 8.81 -5.74 29.96
CA TYR A 304 9.68 -4.55 30.02
C TYR A 304 9.54 -3.47 28.92
N LEU A 305 8.34 -2.91 28.76
CA LEU A 305 8.18 -1.57 28.17
C LEU A 305 8.17 -0.51 29.26
N ASP A 306 9.06 0.47 29.15
CA ASP A 306 8.96 1.71 29.92
C ASP A 306 7.79 2.52 29.36
N SER A 307 6.78 2.77 30.21
CA SER A 307 5.56 3.48 29.83
C SER A 307 5.87 4.86 29.26
N LYS A 308 6.95 5.53 29.71
CA LYS A 308 7.31 6.87 29.27
C LYS A 308 7.65 6.93 27.78
N PHE A 309 8.48 6.01 27.29
CA PHE A 309 8.89 5.98 25.88
C PHE A 309 7.74 5.54 24.96
N LEU A 310 6.85 4.67 25.45
CA LEU A 310 5.66 4.29 24.72
C LEU A 310 4.68 5.47 24.59
N SER A 311 4.49 6.24 25.66
CA SER A 311 3.72 7.50 25.63
C SER A 311 4.31 8.51 24.65
N GLU A 312 5.64 8.68 24.64
CA GLU A 312 6.33 9.57 23.71
C GLU A 312 6.15 9.12 22.24
N LEU A 313 6.24 7.82 21.96
CA LEU A 313 5.96 7.27 20.63
C LEU A 313 4.51 7.51 20.19
N ILE A 314 3.56 7.29 21.10
CA ILE A 314 2.13 7.50 20.84
C ILE A 314 1.84 8.98 20.57
N HIS A 315 2.46 9.86 21.35
CA HIS A 315 2.39 11.30 21.14
C HIS A 315 2.96 11.67 19.79
N LEU A 316 4.13 11.15 19.39
CA LEU A 316 4.72 11.35 18.06
C LEU A 316 3.86 10.82 16.91
N CYS A 317 3.01 9.82 17.16
CA CYS A 317 2.05 9.29 16.19
C CYS A 317 0.70 10.02 16.23
N GLY A 318 0.49 10.96 17.15
CA GLY A 318 -0.80 11.60 17.40
C GLY A 318 -1.95 10.61 17.59
N GLY A 319 -1.66 9.43 18.13
CA GLY A 319 -2.63 8.34 18.27
C GLY A 319 -3.11 7.74 16.93
N ASN A 320 -2.47 8.02 15.79
CA ASN A 320 -2.86 7.47 14.49
C ASN A 320 -2.62 5.94 14.45
N PRO A 321 -3.68 5.10 14.35
CA PRO A 321 -3.54 3.66 14.41
C PRO A 321 -2.65 3.07 13.32
N LEU A 322 -2.72 3.60 12.09
CA LEU A 322 -1.93 3.06 10.99
C LEU A 322 -0.44 3.32 11.21
N ILE A 323 -0.08 4.52 11.66
CA ILE A 323 1.31 4.90 11.91
C ILE A 323 1.88 4.11 13.08
N LEU A 324 1.10 4.00 14.17
CA LEU A 324 1.44 3.16 15.30
C LEU A 324 1.72 1.72 14.87
N LYS A 325 0.87 1.13 14.03
CA LYS A 325 1.09 -0.23 13.48
C LYS A 325 2.35 -0.32 12.62
N LEU A 326 2.55 0.64 11.72
CA LEU A 326 3.72 0.66 10.84
C LEU A 326 5.02 0.80 11.65
N TRP A 327 5.03 1.63 12.67
CA TRP A 327 6.20 1.88 13.52
C TRP A 327 6.45 0.72 14.47
N ALA A 328 5.39 0.17 15.08
CA ALA A 328 5.50 -1.05 15.90
C ALA A 328 6.08 -2.22 15.09
N ALA A 329 5.69 -2.37 13.81
CA ALA A 329 6.24 -3.41 12.93
C ALA A 329 7.74 -3.23 12.60
N LYS A 330 8.31 -2.03 12.79
CA LYS A 330 9.75 -1.79 12.61
C LYS A 330 10.59 -2.21 13.82
N ILE A 331 9.94 -2.47 14.96
CA ILE A 331 10.63 -2.80 16.20
C ILE A 331 10.50 -4.31 16.45
N PRO A 332 11.53 -5.11 16.14
CA PRO A 332 11.49 -6.55 16.36
C PRO A 332 11.35 -6.89 17.85
N ASP A 333 12.00 -6.10 18.73
CA ASP A 333 11.90 -6.20 20.19
C ASP A 333 11.65 -4.80 20.78
N LEU A 334 10.57 -4.65 21.55
CA LEU A 334 10.17 -3.40 22.22
C LEU A 334 11.09 -3.06 23.41
N THR A 335 12.35 -2.74 23.12
CA THR A 335 13.35 -2.31 24.10
C THR A 335 13.49 -0.79 24.13
N VAL A 336 13.92 -0.25 25.29
CA VAL A 336 14.19 1.19 25.47
C VAL A 336 15.13 1.71 24.38
N GLY A 337 16.24 1.02 24.10
CA GLY A 337 17.22 1.46 23.11
C GLY A 337 16.65 1.56 21.69
N ASN A 338 15.81 0.61 21.28
CA ASN A 338 15.16 0.62 19.97
C ASN A 338 14.12 1.74 19.86
N LEU A 339 13.32 1.96 20.92
CA LEU A 339 12.34 3.04 20.98
C LEU A 339 13.01 4.41 20.93
N THR A 340 14.05 4.64 21.74
CA THR A 340 14.79 5.92 21.71
C THR A 340 15.37 6.20 20.33
N LYS A 341 15.93 5.18 19.67
CA LYS A 341 16.47 5.32 18.31
C LYS A 341 15.36 5.67 17.31
N LEU A 342 14.21 5.00 17.38
CA LEU A 342 13.08 5.24 16.48
C LEU A 342 12.50 6.65 16.69
N ILE A 343 12.27 7.06 17.93
CA ILE A 343 11.80 8.40 18.31
C ILE A 343 12.74 9.44 17.69
N LYS A 344 14.05 9.34 17.99
CA LYS A 344 15.04 10.29 17.45
C LYS A 344 15.05 10.35 15.92
N GLN A 345 14.97 9.21 15.24
CA GLN A 345 14.95 9.16 13.78
C GLN A 345 13.70 9.84 13.20
N ASN A 346 12.52 9.60 13.77
CA ASN A 346 11.27 10.18 13.27
C ASN A 346 11.15 11.67 13.62
N THR A 347 11.66 12.11 14.77
CA THR A 347 11.74 13.54 15.11
C THR A 347 12.62 14.29 14.10
N LEU A 348 13.79 13.76 13.74
CA LEU A 348 14.64 14.36 12.70
C LEU A 348 13.94 14.42 11.33
N VAL A 349 13.16 13.38 11.00
CA VAL A 349 12.37 13.37 9.77
C VAL A 349 11.29 14.47 9.82
N LEU A 350 10.58 14.61 10.94
CA LEU A 350 9.59 15.68 11.14
C LEU A 350 10.21 17.07 11.01
N GLU A 351 11.35 17.31 11.65
CA GLU A 351 12.07 18.57 11.56
C GLU A 351 12.47 18.89 10.11
N GLU A 352 13.01 17.92 9.38
CA GLU A 352 13.36 18.08 7.97
C GLU A 352 12.12 18.38 7.10
N LEU A 353 10.98 17.72 7.38
CA LEU A 353 9.73 17.98 6.67
C LEU A 353 9.23 19.41 6.89
N VAL A 354 9.28 19.89 8.13
CA VAL A 354 8.91 21.27 8.48
C VAL A 354 9.84 22.25 7.76
N ARG A 355 11.16 22.01 7.77
CA ARG A 355 12.13 22.86 7.04
C ARG A 355 11.88 22.88 5.53
N GLN A 356 11.56 21.73 4.94
CA GLN A 356 11.30 21.61 3.50
C GLN A 356 10.00 22.27 3.05
N HIS A 357 8.95 22.25 3.87
CA HIS A 357 7.67 22.89 3.54
C HIS A 357 7.80 24.43 3.47
N LEU A 358 8.81 24.99 4.13
CA LEU A 358 8.94 26.42 4.37
C LEU A 358 10.00 27.09 3.50
N ARG A 359 10.20 26.59 2.27
CA ARG A 359 11.13 27.12 1.25
C ARG A 359 10.75 28.52 0.71
N SER A 360 10.46 29.48 1.59
CA SER A 360 10.20 30.89 1.26
C SER A 360 11.04 31.81 2.16
N ASP A 361 12.11 32.39 1.60
CA ASP A 361 12.92 33.57 1.96
C ASP A 361 13.28 33.93 3.42
N GLN A 362 12.81 33.20 4.44
CA GLN A 362 13.26 33.34 5.84
C GLN A 362 13.25 31.98 6.53
N GLU A 363 14.40 31.60 7.08
CA GLU A 363 14.57 30.37 7.88
C GLU A 363 13.75 30.48 9.18
N LEU A 364 12.98 29.44 9.53
CA LEU A 364 12.40 29.33 10.85
C LEU A 364 13.50 29.20 11.91
N SER A 365 13.26 29.75 13.10
CA SER A 365 14.08 29.48 14.27
C SER A 365 13.92 28.02 14.74
N GLU A 366 14.92 27.50 15.48
CA GLU A 366 14.82 26.16 16.09
C GLU A 366 13.62 26.02 17.03
N LEU A 367 13.22 27.13 17.70
CA LEU A 367 12.03 27.17 18.55
C LEU A 367 10.75 26.96 17.73
N GLU A 368 10.62 27.67 16.61
CA GLU A 368 9.46 27.55 15.71
C GLU A 368 9.33 26.14 15.15
N ILE A 369 10.45 25.52 14.73
CA ILE A 369 10.46 24.15 14.22
C ILE A 369 10.02 23.16 15.31
N ARG A 370 10.53 23.32 16.54
CA ARG A 370 10.13 22.48 17.68
C ARG A 370 8.65 22.63 18.00
N LEU A 371 8.11 23.85 18.01
CA LEU A 371 6.70 24.14 18.26
C LEU A 371 5.81 23.48 17.20
N VAL A 372 6.14 23.64 15.91
CA VAL A 372 5.41 23.01 14.81
C VAL A 372 5.46 21.50 14.92
N CYS A 373 6.65 20.90 15.14
CA CYS A 373 6.80 19.45 15.25
C CYS A 373 5.95 18.88 16.39
N TRP A 374 5.94 19.55 17.54
CA TRP A 374 5.15 19.14 18.69
C TRP A 374 3.65 19.25 18.43
N LEU A 375 3.19 20.36 17.86
CA LEU A 375 1.77 20.58 17.52
C LEU A 375 1.27 19.72 16.35
N ALA A 376 2.17 19.30 15.45
CA ALA A 376 1.85 18.43 14.32
C ALA A 376 1.42 17.03 14.79
N VAL A 377 2.04 16.57 15.87
CA VAL A 377 1.80 15.26 16.46
C VAL A 377 0.78 15.31 17.60
N SER A 378 0.50 16.47 18.19
CA SER A 378 -0.50 16.57 19.26
C SER A 378 -1.95 16.36 18.75
N PRO A 379 -2.73 15.45 19.37
CA PRO A 379 -4.10 15.15 18.94
C PRO A 379 -5.10 16.26 19.28
N LYS A 380 -4.74 17.23 20.14
CA LYS A 380 -5.59 18.34 20.56
C LYS A 380 -4.85 19.68 20.44
N PRO A 381 -5.57 20.80 20.28
CA PRO A 381 -4.96 22.12 20.42
C PRO A 381 -4.33 22.29 21.80
N ALA A 382 -3.19 22.98 21.87
CA ALA A 382 -2.47 23.21 23.13
C ALA A 382 -2.35 24.69 23.46
N THR A 383 -2.52 25.01 24.74
CA THR A 383 -2.39 26.36 25.27
C THR A 383 -0.92 26.75 25.45
N LEU A 384 -0.64 28.05 25.57
CA LEU A 384 0.72 28.55 25.85
C LEU A 384 1.32 27.89 27.11
N SER A 385 0.51 27.67 28.15
CA SER A 385 0.97 27.06 29.40
C SER A 385 1.36 25.60 29.23
N GLU A 386 0.62 24.84 28.44
CA GLU A 386 0.91 23.44 28.13
C GLU A 386 2.19 23.34 27.29
N LEU A 387 2.31 24.17 26.25
CA LEU A 387 3.51 24.25 25.42
C LEU A 387 4.75 24.60 26.23
N ALA A 388 4.66 25.58 27.14
CA ALA A 388 5.79 25.96 28.00
C ALA A 388 6.21 24.84 28.96
N THR A 389 5.27 24.00 29.40
CA THR A 389 5.52 22.91 30.36
C THR A 389 6.12 21.69 29.66
N ASP A 390 5.54 21.28 28.52
CA ASP A 390 5.87 20.03 27.86
C ASP A 390 7.12 20.10 26.97
N LEU A 391 7.41 21.26 26.38
CA LEU A 391 8.57 21.41 25.49
C LEU A 391 9.90 21.63 26.25
N ILE A 392 9.89 21.77 27.58
CA ILE A 392 11.05 22.22 28.39
C ILE A 392 11.73 23.40 27.67
N LEU A 393 10.96 24.45 27.43
CA LEU A 393 11.49 25.64 26.78
C LEU A 393 12.37 26.36 27.80
N SER A 394 13.67 26.50 27.49
CA SER A 394 14.57 27.41 28.22
C SER A 394 14.24 28.88 27.93
N GLU A 395 13.40 29.11 26.93
CA GLU A 395 12.98 30.38 26.38
C GLU A 395 11.87 31.02 27.23
N GLN A 396 11.82 32.36 27.27
CA GLN A 396 10.79 33.08 28.04
C GLN A 396 9.42 32.95 27.37
N SER A 397 8.33 32.91 28.15
CA SER A 397 6.96 32.78 27.60
C SER A 397 6.60 33.85 26.56
N ALA A 398 7.22 35.03 26.60
CA ALA A 398 7.06 36.07 25.59
C ALA A 398 7.69 35.69 24.24
N GLU A 399 8.84 35.02 24.24
CA GLU A 399 9.51 34.53 23.03
C GLU A 399 8.71 33.41 22.37
N VAL A 400 8.17 32.49 23.18
CA VAL A 400 7.25 31.44 22.70
C VAL A 400 6.00 32.04 22.07
N GLN A 401 5.41 33.05 22.70
CA GLN A 401 4.25 33.74 22.16
C GLN A 401 4.57 34.43 20.83
N MET A 402 5.72 35.11 20.70
CA MET A 402 6.16 35.72 19.44
C MET A 402 6.31 34.68 18.32
N SER A 403 6.90 33.52 18.60
CA SER A 403 7.01 32.43 17.63
C SER A 403 5.64 31.86 17.25
N LEU A 404 4.71 31.71 18.21
CA LEU A 404 3.35 31.26 17.92
C LEU A 404 2.58 32.25 17.05
N ASP A 405 2.71 33.55 17.32
CA ASP A 405 2.11 34.62 16.51
C ASP A 405 2.67 34.60 15.08
N PHE A 406 4.00 34.53 14.95
CA PHE A 406 4.69 34.43 13.66
C PHE A 406 4.26 33.19 12.84
N LEU A 407 4.14 32.02 13.48
CA LEU A 407 3.68 30.81 12.83
C LEU A 407 2.19 30.88 12.42
N THR A 408 1.37 31.58 13.22
CA THR A 408 -0.06 31.80 12.92
C THR A 408 -0.22 32.77 11.73
N GLU A 409 0.56 33.85 11.66
CA GLU A 409 0.57 34.78 10.53
C GLU A 409 0.93 34.09 9.20
N ARG A 410 1.79 33.07 9.26
CA ARG A 410 2.15 32.24 8.10
C ARG A 410 1.16 31.11 7.80
N SER A 411 0.02 31.06 8.50
CA SER A 411 -1.00 30.01 8.37
C SER A 411 -0.47 28.58 8.62
N LEU A 412 0.61 28.45 9.40
CA LEU A 412 1.13 27.14 9.83
C LEU A 412 0.43 26.65 11.08
N LEU A 413 -0.01 27.58 11.93
CA LEU A 413 -0.85 27.32 13.09
C LEU A 413 -2.22 27.95 12.93
N GLU A 414 -3.20 27.33 13.56
CA GLU A 414 -4.55 27.82 13.76
C GLU A 414 -4.79 28.01 15.25
N THR A 415 -5.59 29.02 15.60
CA THR A 415 -6.02 29.28 16.98
C THR A 415 -7.45 28.86 17.19
N THR A 416 -7.73 28.27 18.34
CA THR A 416 -9.11 28.00 18.76
C THR A 416 -9.75 29.29 19.27
N SER A 417 -11.05 29.46 19.02
CA SER A 417 -11.85 30.57 19.57
C SER A 417 -12.08 30.47 21.09
N SER A 418 -11.45 29.52 21.76
CA SER A 418 -11.62 29.25 23.19
C SER A 418 -10.80 30.20 24.05
N HIS A 419 -11.19 30.32 25.32
CA HIS A 419 -10.38 30.97 26.36
C HIS A 419 -10.01 29.94 27.42
N PRO A 420 -8.71 29.66 27.66
CA PRO A 420 -7.54 30.25 26.99
C PRO A 420 -7.43 29.87 25.50
N ILE A 421 -6.72 30.72 24.74
CA ILE A 421 -6.39 30.46 23.33
C ILE A 421 -5.50 29.22 23.28
N ALA A 422 -5.85 28.27 22.41
CA ALA A 422 -5.04 27.11 22.13
C ALA A 422 -4.63 27.10 20.65
N TYR A 423 -3.46 26.54 20.38
CA TYR A 423 -2.82 26.49 19.07
C TYR A 423 -2.85 25.07 18.54
N THR A 424 -3.01 24.91 17.23
CA THR A 424 -2.91 23.62 16.55
C THR A 424 -2.27 23.82 15.19
N VAL A 425 -1.63 22.79 14.63
CA VAL A 425 -1.11 22.90 13.25
C VAL A 425 -2.28 22.96 12.28
N ASN A 426 -2.17 23.85 11.31
CA ASN A 426 -3.14 23.99 10.24
C ASN A 426 -3.48 22.62 9.62
N THR A 427 -4.77 22.39 9.36
CA THR A 427 -5.25 21.05 8.97
C THR A 427 -4.58 20.53 7.70
N ASN A 428 -4.33 21.39 6.71
CA ASN A 428 -3.65 21.02 5.46
C ASN A 428 -2.16 20.71 5.70
N PHE A 429 -1.49 21.55 6.50
CA PHE A 429 -0.08 21.32 6.79
C PHE A 429 0.12 20.04 7.63
N ARG A 430 -0.76 19.79 8.60
CA ARG A 430 -0.81 18.55 9.37
C ARG A 430 -1.03 17.33 8.44
N LYS A 431 -1.96 17.43 7.49
CA LYS A 431 -2.20 16.38 6.47
C LYS A 431 -0.92 16.07 5.70
N GLU A 432 -0.24 17.10 5.20
CA GLU A 432 1.01 16.95 4.44
C GLU A 432 2.10 16.23 5.25
N ILE A 433 2.34 16.66 6.49
CA ILE A 433 3.31 16.01 7.39
C ILE A 433 3.01 14.53 7.55
N TRP A 434 1.76 14.19 7.86
CA TRP A 434 1.35 12.79 8.04
C TRP A 434 1.50 11.96 6.79
N TYR A 435 1.23 12.54 5.63
CA TYR A 435 1.29 11.86 4.34
C TYR A 435 2.73 11.55 3.95
N GLN A 436 3.63 12.50 4.16
CA GLN A 436 5.05 12.26 3.94
C GLN A 436 5.61 11.21 4.92
N LEU A 437 5.19 11.22 6.19
CA LEU A 437 5.58 10.20 7.17
C LEU A 437 5.06 8.79 6.81
N MET A 438 3.78 8.68 6.42
CA MET A 438 3.21 7.42 5.95
C MET A 438 3.92 6.94 4.69
N GLY A 439 4.12 7.81 3.71
CA GLY A 439 4.82 7.51 2.47
C GLY A 439 6.23 6.95 2.72
N LYS A 440 7.02 7.62 3.55
CA LYS A 440 8.37 7.17 3.96
C LYS A 440 8.30 5.82 4.70
N SER A 441 7.37 5.65 5.64
CA SER A 441 7.24 4.41 6.42
C SER A 441 6.83 3.21 5.56
N PHE A 442 5.88 3.38 4.65
CA PHE A 442 5.50 2.36 3.69
C PHE A 442 6.62 2.02 2.72
N ASN A 443 7.42 3.02 2.29
CA ASN A 443 8.58 2.78 1.45
C ASN A 443 9.62 1.90 2.15
N GLU A 444 9.94 2.20 3.42
CA GLU A 444 10.88 1.41 4.21
C GLU A 444 10.39 -0.03 4.39
N LEU A 445 9.12 -0.23 4.74
CA LEU A 445 8.53 -1.55 4.90
C LEU A 445 8.51 -2.32 3.57
N GLY A 446 8.15 -1.64 2.49
CA GLY A 446 8.17 -2.22 1.15
C GLY A 446 9.58 -2.61 0.70
N TYR A 447 10.59 -1.78 0.98
CA TYR A 447 11.98 -2.08 0.70
C TYR A 447 12.50 -3.26 1.54
N LYS A 448 12.10 -3.36 2.82
CA LYS A 448 12.40 -4.52 3.65
C LYS A 448 11.86 -5.81 3.02
N HIS A 449 10.58 -5.85 2.66
CA HIS A 449 10.00 -7.01 1.96
C HIS A 449 10.68 -7.31 0.63
N TYR A 450 11.12 -6.28 -0.10
CA TYR A 450 11.91 -6.45 -1.32
C TYR A 450 13.24 -7.16 -1.02
N LEU A 451 13.92 -6.79 0.07
CA LEU A 451 15.15 -7.45 0.53
C LEU A 451 14.90 -8.90 0.99
N GLU A 452 13.74 -9.19 1.53
CA GLU A 452 13.33 -10.56 1.93
C GLU A 452 12.88 -11.41 0.72
N GLY A 453 12.78 -10.83 -0.48
CA GLY A 453 12.32 -11.50 -1.69
C GLY A 453 10.79 -11.61 -1.80
N GLU A 454 10.05 -10.99 -0.89
CA GLU A 454 8.59 -10.99 -0.83
C GLU A 454 8.00 -9.92 -1.76
N PHE A 455 8.23 -10.04 -3.06
CA PHE A 455 7.96 -8.97 -4.03
C PHE A 455 6.48 -8.56 -4.13
N GLN A 456 5.53 -9.45 -3.86
CA GLN A 456 4.11 -9.07 -3.82
C GLN A 456 3.78 -8.20 -2.59
N SER A 457 4.33 -8.54 -1.42
CA SER A 457 4.23 -7.73 -0.20
C SER A 457 4.92 -6.39 -0.39
N ALA A 458 6.12 -6.38 -1.00
CA ALA A 458 6.84 -5.17 -1.34
C ALA A 458 6.00 -4.25 -2.23
N LYS A 459 5.41 -4.78 -3.31
CA LYS A 459 4.54 -4.01 -4.22
C LYS A 459 3.37 -3.39 -3.47
N THR A 460 2.68 -4.16 -2.61
CA THR A 460 1.52 -3.66 -1.85
C THR A 460 1.89 -2.45 -0.98
N HIS A 461 2.98 -2.55 -0.21
CA HIS A 461 3.42 -1.44 0.64
C HIS A 461 3.95 -0.26 -0.18
N LEU A 462 4.73 -0.52 -1.23
CA LEU A 462 5.27 0.54 -2.11
C LEU A 462 4.19 1.29 -2.88
N LEU A 463 3.08 0.62 -3.24
CA LEU A 463 1.90 1.30 -3.80
C LEU A 463 1.27 2.27 -2.79
N GLN A 464 1.20 1.89 -1.50
CA GLN A 464 0.78 2.83 -0.46
C GLN A 464 1.79 3.97 -0.29
N ALA A 465 3.09 3.69 -0.39
CA ALA A 465 4.14 4.70 -0.26
C ALA A 465 3.96 5.84 -1.27
N VAL A 466 3.80 5.49 -2.55
CA VAL A 466 3.58 6.47 -3.62
C VAL A 466 2.15 7.03 -3.66
N ARG A 467 1.18 6.37 -3.00
CA ARG A 467 -0.16 6.95 -2.80
C ARG A 467 -0.11 8.11 -1.81
N TYR A 468 0.55 7.92 -0.66
CA TYR A 468 0.64 8.94 0.38
C TYR A 468 1.68 10.01 0.05
N HIS A 469 2.76 9.67 -0.66
CA HIS A 469 3.79 10.63 -1.05
C HIS A 469 4.11 10.45 -2.55
N PRO A 470 3.29 11.02 -3.45
CA PRO A 470 3.40 10.81 -4.90
C PRO A 470 4.71 11.29 -5.54
N THR A 471 5.45 12.17 -4.87
CA THR A 471 6.75 12.69 -5.31
C THR A 471 7.92 11.99 -4.63
N LEU A 472 7.67 10.92 -3.84
CA LEU A 472 8.72 10.22 -3.10
C LEU A 472 9.64 9.44 -4.04
N SER A 473 10.79 10.03 -4.35
CA SER A 473 11.77 9.47 -5.28
C SER A 473 12.17 8.01 -4.95
N ALA A 474 12.43 7.72 -3.67
CA ALA A 474 12.77 6.37 -3.23
C ALA A 474 11.61 5.36 -3.43
N GLY A 475 10.37 5.79 -3.21
CA GLY A 475 9.17 4.96 -3.37
C GLY A 475 8.98 4.53 -4.83
N HIS A 476 9.11 5.47 -5.77
CA HIS A 476 9.05 5.17 -7.20
C HIS A 476 10.19 4.27 -7.66
N TYR A 477 11.43 4.51 -7.20
CA TYR A 477 12.57 3.65 -7.54
C TYR A 477 12.38 2.21 -7.05
N ASN A 478 11.99 2.05 -5.79
CA ASN A 478 11.78 0.74 -5.17
C ASN A 478 10.59 0.01 -5.80
N LEU A 479 9.51 0.73 -6.14
CA LEU A 479 8.34 0.14 -6.81
C LEU A 479 8.69 -0.30 -8.23
N GLY A 480 9.43 0.49 -8.99
CA GLY A 480 9.95 0.10 -10.30
C GLY A 480 10.79 -1.19 -10.21
N SER A 481 11.73 -1.23 -9.26
CA SER A 481 12.60 -2.39 -9.04
C SER A 481 11.81 -3.64 -8.61
N THR A 482 10.76 -3.45 -7.82
CA THR A 482 9.85 -4.53 -7.41
C THR A 482 9.04 -5.06 -8.60
N TYR A 483 8.57 -4.19 -9.48
CA TYR A 483 7.87 -4.61 -10.70
C TYR A 483 8.79 -5.41 -11.64
N GLU A 484 10.07 -5.03 -11.77
CA GLU A 484 11.04 -5.84 -12.52
C GLU A 484 11.18 -7.25 -11.92
N LYS A 485 11.21 -7.37 -10.59
CA LYS A 485 11.24 -8.68 -9.91
C LYS A 485 10.00 -9.53 -10.11
N LEU A 486 8.88 -8.87 -10.40
CA LEU A 486 7.62 -9.52 -10.76
C LEU A 486 7.48 -9.75 -12.28
N GLU A 487 8.53 -9.45 -13.06
CA GLU A 487 8.54 -9.52 -14.53
C GLU A 487 7.48 -8.61 -15.19
N GLN A 488 7.09 -7.53 -14.51
CA GLN A 488 6.13 -6.53 -14.97
C GLN A 488 6.86 -5.29 -15.48
N PHE A 489 7.46 -5.40 -16.66
CA PHE A 489 8.38 -4.37 -17.18
C PHE A 489 7.69 -3.04 -17.54
N GLU A 490 6.46 -3.05 -18.07
CA GLU A 490 5.75 -1.81 -18.42
C GLU A 490 5.41 -0.95 -17.17
N PRO A 491 4.83 -1.51 -16.10
CA PRO A 491 4.72 -0.79 -14.83
C PRO A 491 6.07 -0.31 -14.28
N ALA A 492 7.13 -1.12 -14.39
CA ALA A 492 8.46 -0.73 -13.94
C ALA A 492 8.97 0.53 -14.66
N LYS A 493 8.89 0.55 -16.01
CA LYS A 493 9.24 1.71 -16.84
C LYS A 493 8.45 2.94 -16.41
N LYS A 494 7.13 2.81 -16.20
CA LYS A 494 6.28 3.94 -15.77
C LYS A 494 6.78 4.55 -14.46
N HIS A 495 7.09 3.74 -13.44
CA HIS A 495 7.54 4.27 -12.15
C HIS A 495 8.94 4.89 -12.20
N TYR A 496 9.86 4.31 -12.98
CA TYR A 496 11.15 4.94 -13.21
C TYR A 496 11.01 6.26 -13.97
N GLN A 497 10.11 6.35 -14.96
CA GLN A 497 9.89 7.58 -15.71
C GLN A 497 9.34 8.70 -14.81
N ILE A 498 8.35 8.40 -13.96
CA ILE A 498 7.83 9.38 -12.98
C ILE A 498 8.95 9.96 -12.12
N LEU A 499 9.85 9.10 -11.63
CA LEU A 499 10.99 9.52 -10.82
C LEU A 499 11.94 10.45 -11.59
N VAL A 500 12.23 10.14 -12.86
CA VAL A 500 13.07 10.98 -13.73
C VAL A 500 12.43 12.34 -14.03
N ASP A 501 11.09 12.41 -14.08
CA ASP A 501 10.35 13.64 -14.35
C ASP A 501 10.26 14.56 -13.11
N VAL A 502 10.32 14.00 -11.90
CA VAL A 502 10.09 14.73 -10.63
C VAL A 502 11.39 15.26 -10.02
N ASP A 503 12.51 14.56 -10.16
CA ASP A 503 13.73 14.83 -9.40
C ASP A 503 15.00 14.67 -10.25
N ASN A 504 16.09 15.36 -9.88
CA ASN A 504 17.42 15.17 -10.48
C ASN A 504 18.44 14.64 -9.46
N ASN A 505 17.96 14.02 -8.38
CA ASN A 505 18.81 13.38 -7.39
C ASN A 505 19.46 12.09 -7.94
N ARG A 506 20.34 11.49 -7.12
CA ARG A 506 21.03 10.24 -7.44
C ARG A 506 20.09 9.08 -7.82
N ALA A 507 18.92 8.97 -7.17
CA ALA A 507 17.96 7.90 -7.44
C ALA A 507 17.32 8.07 -8.82
N ALA A 508 16.98 9.30 -9.22
CA ALA A 508 16.49 9.60 -10.56
C ALA A 508 17.53 9.26 -11.64
N GLN A 509 18.79 9.61 -11.40
CA GLN A 509 19.89 9.27 -12.31
C GLN A 509 20.10 7.75 -12.40
N ALA A 510 19.97 7.01 -11.30
CA ALA A 510 19.99 5.55 -11.29
C ALA A 510 18.78 4.92 -12.01
N ALA A 511 17.61 5.57 -11.96
CA ALA A 511 16.41 5.15 -12.67
C ALA A 511 16.55 5.28 -14.19
N VAL A 512 17.26 6.31 -14.68
CA VAL A 512 17.63 6.43 -16.10
C VAL A 512 18.39 5.19 -16.58
N ASN A 513 19.36 4.71 -15.79
CA ASN A 513 20.10 3.49 -16.13
C ASN A 513 19.17 2.27 -16.27
N ASN A 514 18.18 2.10 -15.38
CA ASN A 514 17.24 0.98 -15.46
C ASN A 514 16.27 1.13 -16.64
N LEU A 515 15.78 2.35 -16.91
CA LEU A 515 14.95 2.64 -18.09
C LEU A 515 15.68 2.32 -19.38
N ALA A 516 16.89 2.86 -19.55
CA ALA A 516 17.70 2.63 -20.73
C ALA A 516 17.99 1.13 -20.94
N ARG A 517 18.21 0.37 -19.86
CA ARG A 517 18.36 -1.10 -19.93
C ARG A 517 17.10 -1.76 -20.53
N LEU A 518 15.93 -1.39 -20.02
CA LEU A 518 14.66 -1.94 -20.49
C LEU A 518 14.33 -1.49 -21.93
N GLU A 519 14.71 -0.28 -22.32
CA GLU A 519 14.61 0.23 -23.70
C GLU A 519 15.55 -0.51 -24.66
N ILE A 520 16.79 -0.81 -24.23
CA ILE A 520 17.74 -1.65 -24.99
C ILE A 520 17.15 -3.04 -25.23
N LEU A 521 16.54 -3.66 -24.21
CA LEU A 521 15.88 -4.96 -24.32
C LEU A 521 14.66 -4.95 -25.25
N ASP A 522 13.92 -3.83 -25.31
CA ASP A 522 12.82 -3.60 -26.27
C ASP A 522 13.33 -3.36 -27.72
N GLY A 523 14.64 -3.21 -27.93
CA GLY A 523 15.23 -2.81 -29.22
C GLY A 523 15.17 -1.30 -29.51
N LYS A 524 14.76 -0.48 -28.53
CA LYS A 524 14.71 1.00 -28.60
C LYS A 524 16.08 1.60 -28.26
N THR A 525 17.08 1.18 -29.01
CA THR A 525 18.48 1.46 -28.67
C THR A 525 18.87 2.92 -28.90
N ASN A 526 18.26 3.60 -29.86
CA ASN A 526 18.52 5.02 -30.12
C ASN A 526 18.04 5.90 -28.96
N GLU A 527 16.83 5.65 -28.48
CA GLU A 527 16.21 6.36 -27.36
C GLU A 527 17.02 6.16 -26.08
N ALA A 528 17.48 4.93 -25.85
CA ALA A 528 18.35 4.62 -24.72
C ALA A 528 19.68 5.38 -24.78
N ILE A 529 20.33 5.46 -25.96
CA ILE A 529 21.59 6.21 -26.14
C ILE A 529 21.39 7.69 -25.83
N ASP A 530 20.41 8.34 -26.45
CA ASP A 530 20.13 9.77 -26.24
C ASP A 530 19.88 10.09 -24.76
N LYS A 531 19.11 9.24 -24.09
CA LYS A 531 18.82 9.38 -22.65
C LYS A 531 20.09 9.22 -21.80
N LEU A 532 20.89 8.18 -22.05
CA LEU A 532 22.12 7.90 -21.32
C LEU A 532 23.16 9.03 -21.49
N GLU A 533 23.35 9.52 -22.72
CA GLU A 533 24.30 10.60 -23.01
C GLU A 533 23.90 11.91 -22.33
N LYS A 534 22.62 12.30 -22.41
CA LYS A 534 22.10 13.49 -21.72
C LYS A 534 22.31 13.42 -20.21
N THR A 535 22.04 12.25 -19.60
CA THR A 535 22.22 12.07 -18.16
C THR A 535 23.70 12.06 -17.75
N LEU A 536 24.59 11.45 -18.54
CA LEU A 536 26.03 11.40 -18.25
C LEU A 536 26.69 12.78 -18.11
N VAL A 537 26.14 13.80 -18.77
CA VAL A 537 26.59 15.21 -18.65
C VAL A 537 26.35 15.78 -17.25
N GLN A 538 25.32 15.31 -16.55
CA GLN A 538 24.87 15.88 -15.27
C GLN A 538 25.30 15.06 -14.04
N VAL A 539 25.57 13.76 -14.23
CA VAL A 539 25.87 12.84 -13.11
C VAL A 539 27.30 13.01 -12.61
N LYS A 540 27.44 13.23 -11.30
CA LYS A 540 28.74 13.27 -10.60
C LYS A 540 29.09 11.98 -9.87
N ASP A 541 28.08 11.21 -9.45
CA ASP A 541 28.26 9.95 -8.70
C ASP A 541 28.96 8.90 -9.56
N LYS A 542 30.12 8.40 -9.12
CA LYS A 542 30.94 7.45 -9.88
C LYS A 542 30.21 6.12 -10.14
N GLY A 543 29.48 5.62 -9.14
CA GLY A 543 28.63 4.43 -9.22
C GLY A 543 27.62 4.53 -10.36
N VAL A 544 26.83 5.60 -10.36
CA VAL A 544 25.83 5.84 -11.41
C VAL A 544 26.50 6.00 -12.77
N ARG A 545 27.57 6.79 -12.89
CA ARG A 545 28.32 6.96 -14.16
C ARG A 545 28.80 5.62 -14.71
N ALA A 546 29.33 4.73 -13.87
CA ALA A 546 29.80 3.43 -14.30
C ALA A 546 28.68 2.58 -14.90
N THR A 547 27.49 2.60 -14.29
CA THR A 547 26.32 1.86 -14.82
C THR A 547 25.79 2.44 -16.13
N LEU A 548 25.80 3.78 -16.27
CA LEU A 548 25.38 4.47 -17.50
C LEU A 548 26.32 4.15 -18.66
N HIS A 549 27.63 4.29 -18.48
CA HIS A 549 28.63 3.92 -19.51
C HIS A 549 28.53 2.44 -19.92
N LYS A 550 28.25 1.54 -18.97
CA LYS A 550 28.04 0.11 -19.26
C LYS A 550 26.83 -0.11 -20.19
N ASN A 551 25.69 0.50 -19.89
CA ASN A 551 24.50 0.37 -20.75
C ASN A 551 24.66 1.12 -22.08
N LEU A 552 25.40 2.23 -22.09
CA LEU A 552 25.69 2.99 -23.31
C LEU A 552 26.56 2.15 -24.26
N GLY A 553 27.58 1.49 -23.72
CA GLY A 553 28.39 0.54 -24.47
C GLY A 553 27.60 -0.67 -24.98
N TRP A 554 26.66 -1.19 -24.19
CA TRP A 554 25.75 -2.25 -24.65
C TRP A 554 24.87 -1.77 -25.82
N ALA A 555 24.29 -0.57 -25.70
CA ALA A 555 23.47 0.02 -26.73
C ALA A 555 24.26 0.22 -28.04
N TYR A 556 25.46 0.81 -27.98
CA TYR A 556 26.33 0.96 -29.14
C TYR A 556 26.72 -0.38 -29.79
N PHE A 557 26.93 -1.42 -28.98
CA PHE A 557 27.21 -2.75 -29.50
C PHE A 557 26.03 -3.31 -30.32
N LEU A 558 24.80 -3.17 -29.83
CA LEU A 558 23.59 -3.60 -30.56
C LEU A 558 23.33 -2.77 -31.83
N GLN A 559 23.81 -1.53 -31.89
CA GLN A 559 23.81 -0.72 -33.11
C GLN A 559 24.93 -1.07 -34.11
N ASN A 560 25.63 -2.18 -33.90
CA ASN A 560 26.77 -2.59 -34.72
C ASN A 560 27.90 -1.54 -34.75
N ASN A 561 28.10 -0.80 -33.65
CA ASN A 561 29.22 0.12 -33.45
C ASN A 561 30.17 -0.39 -32.35
N PRO A 562 30.92 -1.48 -32.60
CA PRO A 562 31.77 -2.11 -31.58
C PRO A 562 32.96 -1.25 -31.16
N LYS A 563 33.35 -0.23 -31.94
CA LYS A 563 34.44 0.68 -31.56
C LYS A 563 34.00 1.61 -30.43
N GLN A 564 32.85 2.27 -30.60
CA GLN A 564 32.30 3.14 -29.55
C GLN A 564 31.92 2.32 -28.31
N ALA A 565 31.32 1.13 -28.51
CA ALA A 565 30.99 0.23 -27.41
C ALA A 565 32.18 -0.09 -26.51
N GLU A 566 33.36 -0.36 -27.08
CA GLU A 566 34.58 -0.62 -26.32
C GLU A 566 35.02 0.59 -25.49
N VAL A 567 34.93 1.81 -26.04
CA VAL A 567 35.29 3.05 -25.33
C VAL A 567 34.44 3.21 -24.07
N GLU A 568 33.12 3.12 -24.22
CA GLU A 568 32.17 3.29 -23.12
C GLU A 568 32.34 2.19 -22.04
N LEU A 569 32.52 0.93 -22.46
CA LEU A 569 32.72 -0.17 -21.52
C LEU A 569 34.03 -0.03 -20.74
N ARG A 570 35.10 0.48 -21.36
CA ARG A 570 36.36 0.77 -20.67
C ARG A 570 36.20 1.89 -19.66
N GLN A 571 35.47 2.96 -20.00
CA GLN A 571 35.16 4.03 -19.04
C GLN A 571 34.36 3.50 -17.84
N SER A 572 33.42 2.59 -18.06
CA SER A 572 32.70 1.91 -16.97
C SER A 572 33.66 1.16 -16.02
N LEU A 573 34.57 0.36 -16.59
CA LEU A 573 35.53 -0.44 -15.82
C LEU A 573 36.60 0.41 -15.11
N GLU A 574 37.01 1.54 -15.69
CA GLU A 574 37.97 2.48 -15.09
C GLU A 574 37.44 3.11 -13.79
N LEU A 575 36.12 3.25 -13.65
CA LEU A 575 35.49 3.78 -12.45
C LEU A 575 35.56 2.81 -11.26
N LYS A 576 35.94 1.54 -11.49
CA LYS A 576 36.15 0.48 -10.47
C LYS A 576 34.93 0.20 -9.58
N GLU A 577 33.75 0.46 -10.10
CA GLU A 577 32.48 0.08 -9.50
C GLU A 577 32.19 -1.36 -9.99
N SER A 578 32.23 -2.35 -9.08
CA SER A 578 32.11 -3.77 -9.42
C SER A 578 30.92 -4.04 -10.34
N ASN A 579 31.19 -4.62 -11.51
CA ASN A 579 30.14 -4.84 -12.51
C ASN A 579 30.53 -5.95 -13.49
N ALA A 580 30.27 -7.20 -13.12
CA ALA A 580 30.50 -8.35 -14.00
C ALA A 580 29.89 -8.19 -15.41
N VAL A 581 28.77 -7.46 -15.52
CA VAL A 581 28.08 -7.19 -16.79
C VAL A 581 28.96 -6.44 -17.80
N ALA A 582 29.75 -5.45 -17.35
CA ALA A 582 30.63 -4.69 -18.24
C ALA A 582 31.67 -5.60 -18.92
N TYR A 583 32.20 -6.57 -18.17
CA TYR A 583 33.15 -7.56 -18.71
C TYR A 583 32.49 -8.50 -19.72
N TYR A 584 31.27 -8.98 -19.46
CA TYR A 584 30.52 -9.82 -20.40
C TYR A 584 30.25 -9.11 -21.73
N ILE A 585 29.85 -7.84 -21.69
CA ILE A 585 29.58 -7.06 -22.91
C ILE A 585 30.90 -6.77 -23.64
N LEU A 586 31.96 -6.40 -22.92
CA LEU A 586 33.25 -6.11 -23.53
C LEU A 586 33.85 -7.35 -24.22
N ALA A 587 33.67 -8.54 -23.66
CA ALA A 587 34.08 -9.78 -24.31
C ALA A 587 33.36 -9.99 -25.65
N GLN A 588 32.04 -9.78 -25.71
CA GLN A 588 31.26 -9.85 -26.95
C GLN A 588 31.70 -8.81 -27.98
N VAL A 589 31.97 -7.57 -27.54
CA VAL A 589 32.50 -6.50 -28.39
C VAL A 589 33.84 -6.90 -29.00
N LEU A 590 34.74 -7.48 -28.20
CA LEU A 590 36.04 -7.95 -28.67
C LEU A 590 35.94 -9.13 -29.64
N GLU A 591 34.99 -10.05 -29.45
CA GLU A 591 34.69 -11.10 -30.44
C GLU A 591 34.22 -10.51 -31.77
N ALA A 592 33.31 -9.53 -31.75
CA ALA A 592 32.83 -8.86 -32.95
C ALA A 592 33.94 -8.08 -33.69
N GLN A 593 34.98 -7.65 -32.96
CA GLN A 593 36.19 -7.05 -33.53
C GLN A 593 37.26 -8.08 -33.95
N ASN A 594 36.97 -9.39 -33.91
CA ASN A 594 37.91 -10.49 -34.16
C ASN A 594 39.11 -10.57 -33.19
N ARG A 595 39.00 -9.99 -32.00
CA ARG A 595 40.04 -9.99 -30.93
C ARG A 595 39.82 -11.13 -29.94
N ASN A 596 39.60 -12.34 -30.44
CA ASN A 596 39.15 -13.51 -29.67
C ASN A 596 40.05 -13.85 -28.47
N LYS A 597 41.39 -13.75 -28.60
CA LYS A 597 42.31 -14.01 -27.49
C LYS A 597 42.09 -13.08 -26.30
N GLN A 598 41.78 -11.81 -26.57
CA GLN A 598 41.49 -10.84 -25.52
C GLN A 598 40.09 -11.06 -24.95
N ALA A 599 39.11 -11.41 -25.80
CA ALA A 599 37.76 -11.73 -25.37
C ALA A 599 37.73 -12.87 -24.34
N LEU A 600 38.53 -13.93 -24.51
CA LEU A 600 38.63 -15.04 -23.56
C LEU A 600 39.07 -14.59 -22.15
N VAL A 601 40.01 -13.63 -22.07
CA VAL A 601 40.42 -13.06 -20.78
C VAL A 601 39.24 -12.39 -20.10
N PHE A 602 38.48 -11.58 -20.85
CA PHE A 602 37.33 -10.87 -20.31
C PHE A 602 36.14 -11.78 -19.99
N TRP A 603 35.90 -12.85 -20.74
CA TRP A 603 34.90 -13.87 -20.39
C TRP A 603 35.23 -14.54 -19.05
N LYS A 604 36.51 -14.87 -18.83
CA LYS A 604 36.98 -15.46 -17.58
C LYS A 604 36.82 -14.48 -16.42
N THR A 605 37.31 -13.24 -16.57
CA THR A 605 37.17 -12.20 -15.54
C THR A 605 35.70 -11.91 -15.23
N ALA A 606 34.81 -11.91 -16.23
CA ALA A 606 33.38 -11.70 -16.01
C ALA A 606 32.78 -12.76 -15.07
N LEU A 607 33.12 -14.04 -15.25
CA LEU A 607 32.65 -15.11 -14.36
C LEU A 607 33.20 -14.98 -12.94
N GLU A 608 34.49 -14.63 -12.79
CA GLU A 608 35.12 -14.42 -11.47
C GLU A 608 34.47 -13.26 -10.71
N GLN A 609 34.19 -12.15 -11.41
CA GLN A 609 33.51 -11.00 -10.82
C GLN A 609 32.04 -11.30 -10.52
N ASP A 610 31.34 -12.02 -11.39
CA ASP A 610 29.94 -12.43 -11.19
C ASP A 610 29.78 -13.32 -9.94
N GLU A 611 30.74 -14.21 -9.68
CA GLU A 611 30.77 -15.01 -8.44
C GLU A 611 31.02 -14.15 -7.20
N THR A 612 31.87 -13.14 -7.31
CA THR A 612 32.16 -12.19 -6.23
C THR A 612 30.93 -11.30 -5.93
N ASP A 613 30.27 -10.78 -6.96
CA ASP A 613 29.05 -9.96 -6.88
C ASP A 613 27.86 -10.75 -6.28
N GLN A 614 27.83 -12.08 -6.48
CA GLN A 614 26.82 -12.97 -5.88
C GLN A 614 27.02 -13.18 -4.39
N GLN A 615 28.26 -13.16 -3.90
CA GLN A 615 28.57 -13.38 -2.49
C GLN A 615 28.37 -12.11 -1.65
N SER A 616 28.44 -10.92 -2.27
CA SER A 616 28.32 -9.63 -1.59
C SER A 616 26.86 -9.13 -1.43
N ASN A 617 25.94 -9.54 -2.31
CA ASN A 617 24.57 -9.02 -2.33
C ASN A 617 23.58 -9.99 -1.64
N GLY A 618 23.11 -9.63 -0.44
CA GLY A 618 22.16 -10.41 0.37
C GLY A 618 20.80 -10.72 -0.31
N VAL A 619 20.48 -10.03 -1.41
CA VAL A 619 19.42 -10.41 -2.36
C VAL A 619 20.11 -10.83 -3.64
N THR A 620 19.92 -12.08 -4.07
CA THR A 620 20.50 -12.54 -5.34
C THR A 620 19.78 -11.86 -6.51
N TRP A 621 20.23 -10.66 -6.88
CA TRP A 621 19.71 -9.95 -8.03
C TRP A 621 20.14 -10.69 -9.30
N ARG A 622 19.17 -11.23 -10.05
CA ARG A 622 19.41 -11.85 -11.35
C ARG A 622 18.66 -11.05 -12.39
N LEU A 623 19.41 -10.23 -13.14
CA LEU A 623 18.96 -9.74 -14.42
C LEU A 623 18.75 -10.95 -15.36
N PRO A 624 17.58 -11.11 -16.00
CA PRO A 624 17.33 -12.24 -16.91
C PRO A 624 18.44 -12.40 -17.97
N GLU A 625 18.93 -11.29 -18.52
CA GLU A 625 20.00 -11.24 -19.52
C GLU A 625 21.35 -11.76 -19.01
N LEU A 626 21.63 -11.66 -17.70
CA LEU A 626 22.87 -12.14 -17.11
C LEU A 626 23.02 -13.65 -17.21
N LEU A 627 21.91 -14.39 -17.17
CA LEU A 627 21.92 -15.85 -17.33
C LEU A 627 22.43 -16.23 -18.72
N THR A 628 21.98 -15.51 -19.75
CA THR A 628 22.40 -15.70 -21.13
C THR A 628 23.90 -15.44 -21.28
N TRP A 629 24.41 -14.33 -20.76
CA TRP A 629 25.83 -14.00 -20.85
C TRP A 629 26.72 -14.98 -20.07
N ARG A 630 26.27 -15.46 -18.91
CA ARG A 630 26.98 -16.50 -18.15
C ARG A 630 27.07 -17.82 -18.94
N MET A 631 25.99 -18.21 -19.62
CA MET A 631 25.99 -19.38 -20.48
C MET A 631 26.98 -19.23 -21.65
N MET A 632 26.97 -18.07 -22.31
CA MET A 632 27.92 -17.74 -23.38
C MET A 632 29.36 -17.84 -22.89
N ALA A 633 29.68 -17.22 -21.76
CA ALA A 633 31.03 -17.24 -21.18
C ALA A 633 31.53 -18.67 -20.93
N ARG A 634 30.68 -19.52 -20.35
CA ARG A 634 31.02 -20.94 -20.11
C ARG A 634 31.26 -21.71 -21.40
N GLN A 635 30.47 -21.45 -22.45
CA GLN A 635 30.66 -22.08 -23.75
C GLN A 635 31.95 -21.63 -24.43
N ARG A 636 32.34 -20.36 -24.30
CA ARG A 636 33.57 -19.82 -24.90
C ARG A 636 34.85 -20.28 -24.22
N LEU A 637 34.76 -20.71 -22.96
CA LEU A 637 35.90 -21.15 -22.14
C LEU A 637 36.09 -22.67 -22.10
N GLN A 638 35.19 -23.44 -22.74
CA GLN A 638 35.36 -24.86 -23.03
C GLN A 638 36.17 -25.03 -24.32
#